data_AF-A0AB33VFD4-F1
#
_entry.id   AF-A0AB33VFD4-F1
#
_cell.length_a   1.000
_cell.length_b   1.000
_cell.length_c   1.000
_cell.angle_alpha   90.00
_cell.angle_beta   90.00
_cell.angle_gamma   90.00
#
_symmetry.space_group_name_H-M   'P 1'
#
loop_
_entity.id
_entity.type
_entity.pdbx_description
1 polymer ?
#
loop_
_entity_poly.entity_id
_entity_poly.type
_entity_poly.pdbx_seq_one_letter_code
_entity_poly.pdbx_strand_id
1 'polypeptide(L)'
;MHGDKKMMSGISPAIGRMPEEANACDEHGSNTSQLDASADGWDELDAEGKAQKEIILEEHFVKALERFNAGVSLAKIRRHYEKLGAKYSPITFRKKWDELLKRHNEQV
;
A
#
# COMPACT_ATOMS: atom_id res chain seq x y z
N MET A 1 17.61 18.05 63.57
CA MET A 1 16.34 18.44 62.93
C MET A 1 16.24 17.70 61.60
N HIS A 2 15.09 17.08 61.34
CA HIS A 2 14.67 16.40 60.10
C HIS A 2 15.45 15.12 59.74
N GLY A 3 14.88 13.92 59.71
CA GLY A 3 13.49 13.48 59.85
C GLY A 3 13.33 12.17 59.07
N ASP A 4 13.09 11.08 59.79
CA ASP A 4 12.66 9.78 59.29
C ASP A 4 11.44 9.87 58.37
N LYS A 5 11.42 9.07 57.30
CA LYS A 5 10.22 8.34 56.87
C LYS A 5 10.53 7.27 55.82
N LYS A 6 10.71 6.07 56.36
CA LYS A 6 10.43 4.77 55.73
C LYS A 6 8.94 4.71 55.37
N MET A 7 8.61 4.40 54.12
CA MET A 7 7.28 3.90 53.75
C MET A 7 7.49 2.61 52.95
N MET A 8 6.98 1.52 53.53
CA MET A 8 6.93 0.19 52.92
C MET A 8 5.64 0.04 52.13
N SER A 9 5.71 -0.85 51.14
CA SER A 9 4.64 -1.73 50.66
C SER A 9 3.51 -1.12 49.83
N GLY A 10 3.31 -1.72 48.65
CA GLY A 10 2.19 -1.48 47.76
C GLY A 10 2.25 -2.45 46.59
N ILE A 11 2.14 -3.75 46.86
CA ILE A 11 1.85 -4.77 45.84
C ILE A 11 0.37 -4.61 45.50
N SER A 12 0.06 -4.40 44.22
CA SER A 12 -1.27 -4.63 43.67
C SER A 12 -1.09 -5.13 42.23
N PRO A 13 -1.36 -6.42 41.96
CA PRO A 13 -1.44 -6.94 40.61
C PRO A 13 -2.89 -6.79 40.13
N ALA A 14 -3.10 -6.03 39.06
CA ALA A 14 -4.41 -5.99 38.42
C ALA A 14 -4.25 -5.82 36.90
N ILE A 15 -4.58 -6.92 36.23
CA ILE A 15 -5.37 -6.96 34.99
C ILE A 15 -4.63 -6.58 33.70
N GLY A 16 -4.19 -7.65 33.03
CA GLY A 16 -4.49 -7.96 31.63
C GLY A 16 -4.45 -6.84 30.59
N ARG A 17 -3.53 -6.97 29.63
CA ARG A 17 -3.86 -6.98 28.20
C ARG A 17 -2.63 -7.44 27.42
N MET A 18 -2.87 -8.33 26.46
CA MET A 18 -1.93 -8.79 25.44
C MET A 18 -1.20 -7.59 24.80
N PRO A 19 0.07 -7.73 24.32
CA PRO A 19 0.57 -6.83 23.29
C PRO A 19 -0.23 -7.11 22.01
N GLU A 20 -1.33 -6.37 21.90
CA GLU A 20 -2.10 -6.16 20.67
C GLU A 20 -1.14 -5.60 19.63
N GLU A 21 -1.14 -6.25 18.46
CA GLU A 21 -0.35 -5.88 17.32
C GLU A 21 -0.49 -4.37 17.06
N ALA A 22 0.63 -3.66 17.10
CA ALA A 22 0.69 -2.27 16.68
C ALA A 22 0.55 -2.22 15.14
N ASN A 23 -0.66 -2.45 14.66
CA ASN A 23 -1.10 -1.99 13.36
C ASN A 23 -1.30 -0.49 13.48
N ALA A 24 -0.21 0.25 13.33
CA ALA A 24 -0.23 1.69 13.16
C ALA A 24 -0.91 1.98 11.81
N CYS A 25 -2.23 2.04 11.82
CA CYS A 25 -3.01 2.82 10.87
C CYS A 25 -2.70 4.29 11.16
N ASP A 26 -1.65 4.79 10.52
CA ASP A 26 -1.38 6.23 10.41
C ASP A 26 -2.47 6.83 9.51
N GLU A 27 -3.58 7.25 10.12
CA GLU A 27 -4.51 8.22 9.56
C GLU A 27 -3.80 9.56 9.48
N HIS A 28 -3.07 9.79 8.40
CA HIS A 28 -2.60 11.13 8.07
C HIS A 28 -3.62 11.83 7.17
N GLY A 29 -4.38 12.71 7.83
CA GLY A 29 -5.08 13.91 7.36
C GLY A 29 -5.17 14.18 5.86
N SER A 30 -6.42 14.38 5.44
CA SER A 30 -6.83 15.05 4.21
C SER A 30 -5.87 16.13 3.73
N ASN A 31 -5.37 15.94 2.51
CA ASN A 31 -5.23 17.04 1.57
C ASN A 31 -5.70 16.55 0.19
N THR A 32 -7.01 16.61 -0.03
CA THR A 32 -7.61 16.51 -1.36
C THR A 32 -7.36 17.82 -2.09
N SER A 33 -6.23 17.94 -2.77
CA SER A 33 -6.04 18.90 -3.87
C SER A 33 -4.79 18.48 -4.63
N GLN A 34 -4.99 18.09 -5.89
CA GLN A 34 -3.95 17.65 -6.81
C GLN A 34 -3.47 16.21 -6.57
N LEU A 35 -4.35 15.24 -6.85
CA LEU A 35 -3.87 13.94 -7.34
C LEU A 35 -3.07 14.24 -8.59
N ASP A 36 -1.76 14.25 -8.42
CA ASP A 36 -0.76 14.57 -9.42
C ASP A 36 -0.92 13.61 -10.59
N ALA A 37 -1.74 14.01 -11.57
CA ALA A 37 -1.99 13.24 -12.77
C ALA A 37 -0.70 13.08 -13.61
N SER A 38 0.33 13.88 -13.32
CA SER A 38 1.65 13.87 -13.95
C SER A 38 2.73 13.09 -13.17
N ALA A 39 2.50 12.66 -11.93
CA ALA A 39 3.59 12.19 -11.06
C ALA A 39 4.22 10.84 -11.44
N ASP A 40 3.61 10.08 -12.35
CA ASP A 40 4.17 8.82 -12.87
C ASP A 40 4.92 8.97 -14.19
N GLY A 41 4.94 10.18 -14.75
CA GLY A 41 5.57 10.50 -16.02
C GLY A 41 4.99 9.68 -17.18
N TRP A 42 3.78 9.13 -17.05
CA TRP A 42 3.21 8.23 -18.06
C TRP A 42 3.06 8.93 -19.41
N ASP A 43 2.55 10.17 -19.43
CA ASP A 43 2.39 10.93 -20.66
C ASP A 43 3.72 11.38 -21.28
N GLU A 44 4.76 11.55 -20.46
CA GLU A 44 6.11 11.99 -20.87
C GLU A 44 6.99 10.85 -21.42
N LEU A 45 6.62 9.59 -21.16
CA LEU A 45 7.31 8.43 -21.72
C LEU A 45 7.04 8.29 -23.22
N ASP A 46 8.10 7.96 -23.95
CA ASP A 46 8.01 7.49 -25.32
C ASP A 46 7.39 6.07 -25.38
N ALA A 47 7.17 5.57 -26.61
CA ALA A 47 6.50 4.30 -26.83
C ALA A 47 7.24 3.11 -26.20
N GLU A 48 8.57 3.12 -26.19
CA GLU A 48 9.39 2.07 -25.57
C GLU A 48 9.25 2.10 -24.05
N GLY A 49 9.33 3.30 -23.45
CA GLY A 49 9.15 3.47 -22.01
C GLY A 49 7.76 3.03 -21.51
N LYS A 50 6.70 3.28 -22.30
CA LYS A 50 5.35 2.78 -22.03
C LYS A 50 5.29 1.26 -22.15
N ALA A 51 5.82 0.70 -23.24
CA ALA A 51 5.84 -0.75 -23.47
C ALA A 51 6.58 -1.50 -22.34
N GLN A 52 7.72 -1.01 -21.88
CA GLN A 52 8.46 -1.63 -20.77
C GLN A 52 7.64 -1.69 -19.48
N LYS A 53 6.93 -0.61 -19.14
CA LYS A 53 6.04 -0.61 -17.97
C LYS A 53 4.89 -1.61 -18.16
N GLU A 54 4.28 -1.65 -19.35
CA GLU A 54 3.19 -2.61 -19.65
C GLU A 54 3.66 -4.06 -19.60
N ILE A 55 4.88 -4.37 -20.08
CA ILE A 55 5.48 -5.71 -19.96
C ILE A 55 5.57 -6.12 -18.48
N ILE A 56 6.14 -5.26 -17.63
CA ILE A 56 6.22 -5.53 -16.17
C ILE A 56 4.82 -5.73 -15.59
N LEU A 57 3.84 -4.93 -16.02
CA LEU A 57 2.46 -5.03 -15.56
C LEU A 57 1.86 -6.41 -15.90
N GLU A 58 1.99 -6.83 -17.16
CA GLU A 58 1.50 -8.10 -17.70
C GLU A 58 2.20 -9.31 -17.07
N GLU A 59 3.53 -9.31 -17.00
CA GLU A 59 4.34 -10.40 -16.44
C GLU A 59 3.97 -10.74 -14.99
N HIS A 60 3.65 -9.71 -14.19
CA HIS A 60 3.29 -9.88 -12.79
C HIS A 60 1.78 -9.90 -12.54
N PHE A 61 0.95 -9.74 -13.59
CA PHE A 61 -0.50 -9.53 -13.46
C PHE A 61 -1.20 -10.68 -12.73
N VAL A 62 -0.96 -11.93 -13.14
CA VAL A 62 -1.65 -13.10 -12.56
C VAL A 62 -1.41 -13.18 -11.05
N LYS A 63 -0.16 -13.04 -10.63
CA LYS A 63 0.22 -13.07 -9.21
C LYS A 63 -0.32 -11.86 -8.44
N ALA A 64 -0.40 -10.70 -9.08
CA ALA A 64 -1.03 -9.54 -8.50
C ALA A 64 -2.55 -9.72 -8.35
N LEU A 65 -3.21 -10.37 -9.31
CA LEU A 65 -4.63 -10.67 -9.29
C LEU A 65 -4.99 -11.67 -8.19
N GLU A 66 -4.17 -12.71 -7.99
CA GLU A 66 -4.31 -13.63 -6.85
C GLU A 66 -4.26 -12.87 -5.52
N ARG A 67 -3.30 -11.95 -5.36
CA ARG A 67 -3.19 -11.10 -4.16
C ARG A 67 -4.40 -10.17 -4.01
N PHE A 68 -4.89 -9.60 -5.10
CA PHE A 68 -6.09 -8.77 -5.11
C PHE A 68 -7.31 -9.57 -4.62
N ASN A 69 -7.50 -10.78 -5.14
CA ASN A 69 -8.56 -11.70 -4.73
C ASN A 69 -8.40 -12.16 -3.27
N ALA A 70 -7.17 -12.22 -2.76
CA ALA A 70 -6.87 -12.46 -1.34
C ALA A 70 -7.08 -11.22 -0.44
N GLY A 71 -7.61 -10.11 -0.97
CA GLY A 71 -7.94 -8.90 -0.23
C GLY A 71 -6.85 -7.83 -0.18
N VAL A 72 -5.75 -7.99 -0.93
CA VAL A 72 -4.72 -6.94 -1.03
C VAL A 72 -5.24 -5.77 -1.85
N SER A 73 -5.17 -4.55 -1.31
CA SER A 73 -5.64 -3.36 -2.00
C SER A 73 -4.83 -3.02 -3.25
N LEU A 74 -5.49 -2.45 -4.26
CA LEU A 74 -4.82 -1.96 -5.49
C LEU A 74 -3.72 -0.95 -5.21
N ALA A 75 -3.84 -0.13 -4.15
CA ALA A 75 -2.78 0.79 -3.75
C ALA A 75 -1.49 0.06 -3.32
N LYS A 76 -1.62 -1.05 -2.59
CA LYS A 76 -0.48 -1.87 -2.16
C LYS A 76 0.11 -2.66 -3.33
N ILE A 77 -0.72 -3.12 -4.25
CA ILE A 77 -0.29 -3.75 -5.50
C ILE A 77 0.46 -2.73 -6.37
N ARG A 78 -0.07 -1.53 -6.57
CA ARG A 78 0.60 -0.45 -7.32
C ARG A 78 1.97 -0.13 -6.75
N ARG A 79 2.09 0.01 -5.43
CA ARG A 79 3.39 0.20 -4.75
C ARG A 79 4.37 -0.96 -4.99
N HIS A 80 3.88 -2.17 -5.25
CA HIS A 80 4.75 -3.29 -5.64
C HIS A 80 5.30 -3.10 -7.04
N TYR A 81 4.45 -2.71 -8.00
CA TYR A 81 4.88 -2.37 -9.37
C TYR A 81 5.85 -1.19 -9.42
N GLU A 82 5.64 -0.17 -8.58
CA GLU A 82 6.59 0.94 -8.41
C GLU A 82 8.01 0.43 -8.05
N LYS A 83 8.13 -0.59 -7.20
CA LYS A 83 9.42 -1.22 -6.83
C LYS A 83 10.03 -2.06 -7.95
N LEU A 84 9.22 -2.53 -8.89
CA LEU A 84 9.66 -3.29 -10.06
C LEU A 84 10.10 -2.37 -11.22
N GLY A 85 10.07 -1.05 -11.02
CA GLY A 85 10.40 -0.06 -12.05
C GLY A 85 9.20 0.47 -12.84
N ALA A 86 8.00 -0.08 -12.58
CA ALA A 86 6.76 0.34 -13.23
C ALA A 86 5.96 1.28 -12.31
N LYS A 87 6.40 2.54 -12.24
CA LYS A 87 5.67 3.58 -11.51
C LYS A 87 4.43 4.02 -12.28
N TYR A 88 3.29 4.01 -11.61
CA TYR A 88 2.00 4.45 -12.14
C TYR A 88 1.29 5.40 -11.18
N SER A 89 0.58 6.36 -11.74
CA SER A 89 -0.37 7.21 -11.03
C SER A 89 -1.59 6.35 -10.69
N PRO A 90 -2.31 6.63 -9.59
CA PRO A 90 -3.47 5.83 -9.21
C PRO A 90 -4.49 5.67 -10.35
N ILE A 91 -4.71 6.72 -11.13
CA ILE A 91 -5.64 6.73 -12.27
C ILE A 91 -5.12 5.84 -13.41
N THR A 92 -3.88 6.03 -13.83
CA THR A 92 -3.23 5.25 -14.90
C THR A 92 -3.18 3.77 -14.54
N PHE A 93 -2.75 3.45 -13.32
CA PHE A 93 -2.70 2.09 -12.82
C PHE A 93 -4.08 1.42 -12.88
N ARG A 94 -5.12 2.13 -12.42
CA ARG A 94 -6.48 1.59 -12.43
C ARG A 94 -6.96 1.28 -13.84
N LYS A 95 -6.77 2.20 -14.79
CA LYS A 95 -7.13 1.99 -16.20
C LYS A 95 -6.44 0.76 -16.78
N LYS A 96 -5.11 0.65 -16.62
CA LYS A 96 -4.32 -0.49 -17.13
C LYS A 96 -4.66 -1.80 -16.44
N TRP A 97 -4.94 -1.75 -15.15
CA TRP A 97 -5.43 -2.89 -14.40
C TRP A 97 -6.78 -3.39 -14.90
N ASP A 98 -7.75 -2.50 -15.10
CA ASP A 98 -9.08 -2.85 -15.62
C ASP A 98 -9.00 -3.41 -17.06
N GLU A 99 -8.11 -2.88 -17.91
CA GLU A 99 -7.83 -3.42 -19.26
C GLU A 99 -7.32 -4.87 -19.20
N LEU A 100 -6.36 -5.16 -18.32
CA LEU A 100 -5.83 -6.52 -18.14
C LEU A 100 -6.85 -7.47 -17.53
N LEU A 101 -7.64 -6.99 -16.55
CA LEU A 101 -8.70 -7.78 -15.94
C LEU A 101 -9.76 -8.18 -16.96
N LYS A 102 -10.16 -7.25 -17.84
CA LYS A 102 -11.08 -7.54 -18.93
C LYS A 102 -10.50 -8.58 -19.87
N ARG A 103 -9.26 -8.39 -20.34
CA ARG A 103 -8.58 -9.31 -21.26
C ARG A 103 -8.41 -10.71 -20.64
N HIS A 104 -8.15 -10.79 -19.34
CA HIS A 104 -8.05 -12.04 -18.62
C HIS A 104 -9.41 -12.74 -18.53
N ASN A 105 -10.48 -12.02 -18.20
CA ASN A 105 -11.84 -12.59 -18.14
C ASN A 105 -12.39 -13.00 -19.51
N GLU A 106 -11.93 -12.40 -20.60
CA GLU A 106 -12.30 -12.81 -21.96
C GLU A 106 -11.55 -14.07 -22.44
N GLN A 107 -10.46 -14.44 -21.78
CA GLN A 107 -9.62 -15.61 -22.12
C GLN A 107 -9.87 -16.84 -21.23
N VAL A 108 -10.55 -16.67 -20.09
CA VAL A 108 -10.93 -17.73 -19.14
C VAL A 108 -12.35 -18.19 -19.40
#